data_AF-A0A6L2NQW3-F1
#
_entry.id   AF-A0A6L2NQW3-F1
#
_cell.length_a   1.000
_cell.length_b   1.000
_cell.length_c   1.000
_cell.angle_alpha   90.00
_cell.angle_beta   90.00
_cell.angle_gamma   90.00
#
_symmetry.space_group_name_H-M   'P 1'
#
loop_
_entity.id
_entity.type
_entity.pdbx_description
1 polymer ?
#
loop_
_entity_poly.entity_id
_entity_poly.type
_entity_poly.pdbx_seq_one_letter_code
_entity_poly.pdbx_strand_id
1 'polypeptide(L)'
;MLAVVYAFEKFRPYLVLSKSIVYTDHLTLKYLLSKKDAKPRLIRWVLLLLEFNIIIRDKKGTENLATDNLSRLENPHKNVFENKDINENFPLKTLGKISCRSTPWFADFANFHAGNFIIKGMSSQQKKKLFKDVKHYF
;
A
#
# COMPACT_ATOMS: atom_id res chain seq x y z
N MET A 1 3.30 -6.34 -16.40
CA MET A 1 3.31 -5.86 -14.99
C MET A 1 2.05 -5.10 -14.62
N LEU A 2 1.63 -4.08 -15.38
CA LEU A 2 0.44 -3.27 -15.06
C LEU A 2 -0.85 -4.08 -14.93
N ALA A 3 -1.08 -5.04 -15.84
CA ALA A 3 -2.25 -5.94 -15.79
C ALA A 3 -2.34 -6.73 -14.47
N VAL A 4 -1.19 -7.15 -13.92
CA VAL A 4 -1.13 -7.87 -12.64
C VAL A 4 -1.55 -6.94 -11.51
N VAL A 5 -0.96 -5.75 -11.42
CA VAL A 5 -1.32 -4.75 -10.41
C VAL A 5 -2.82 -4.41 -10.48
N TYR A 6 -3.34 -4.16 -11.69
CA TYR A 6 -4.75 -3.87 -11.89
C TYR A 6 -5.66 -5.00 -11.38
N ALA A 7 -5.31 -6.26 -11.67
CA ALA A 7 -6.05 -7.40 -11.14
C ALA A 7 -6.03 -7.44 -9.61
N PHE A 8 -4.87 -7.19 -8.97
CA PHE A 8 -4.76 -7.15 -7.52
C PHE A 8 -5.58 -6.02 -6.88
N GLU A 9 -5.59 -4.83 -7.47
CA GLU A 9 -6.46 -3.74 -7.01
C GLU A 9 -7.94 -4.09 -7.18
N LYS A 10 -8.32 -4.65 -8.33
CA LYS A 10 -9.71 -5.00 -8.64
C LYS A 10 -10.25 -6.10 -7.75
N PHE A 11 -9.43 -7.11 -7.46
CA PHE A 11 -9.78 -8.26 -6.64
C PHE A 11 -9.31 -8.12 -5.18
N ARG A 12 -8.87 -6.92 -4.76
CA ARG A 12 -8.38 -6.65 -3.40
C ARG A 12 -9.26 -7.22 -2.29
N PRO A 13 -10.60 -7.06 -2.29
CA PRO A 13 -11.46 -7.59 -1.24
C PRO A 13 -11.35 -9.11 -1.05
N TYR A 14 -10.99 -9.84 -2.10
CA TYR A 14 -10.84 -11.30 -2.07
C TYR A 14 -9.43 -11.74 -1.69
N LEU A 15 -8.43 -10.87 -1.89
CA LEU A 15 -7.01 -11.25 -1.84
C LEU A 15 -6.30 -10.87 -0.54
N VAL A 16 -6.70 -9.79 0.16
CA VAL A 16 -5.97 -9.18 1.31
C VAL A 16 -5.66 -10.16 2.46
N LEU A 17 -6.45 -11.21 2.65
CA LEU A 17 -6.25 -12.21 3.73
C LEU A 17 -6.02 -13.62 3.20
N SER A 18 -5.92 -13.79 1.89
CA SER A 18 -5.78 -15.10 1.25
C SER A 18 -4.38 -15.28 0.70
N LYS A 19 -3.89 -16.52 0.76
CA LYS A 19 -2.67 -16.90 0.06
C LYS A 19 -3.01 -17.10 -1.41
N SER A 20 -2.47 -16.25 -2.27
CA SER A 20 -2.74 -16.26 -3.71
C SER A 20 -1.54 -16.76 -4.50
N ILE A 21 -1.80 -17.52 -5.55
CA ILE A 21 -0.76 -18.00 -6.48
C ILE A 21 -0.97 -17.27 -7.81
N VAL A 22 0.04 -16.54 -8.25
CA VAL A 22 0.02 -15.83 -9.54
C VAL A 22 0.88 -16.61 -10.52
N TYR A 23 0.23 -17.12 -11.55
CA TYR A 23 0.91 -17.69 -12.71
C TYR A 23 1.19 -16.57 -13.71
N THR A 24 2.45 -16.34 -14.02
CA THR A 24 2.88 -15.35 -15.01
C THR A 24 3.97 -15.96 -15.88
N ASP A 25 3.98 -15.59 -17.15
CA ASP A 25 5.04 -15.86 -18.11
C ASP A 25 6.20 -14.85 -18.03
N HIS A 26 6.14 -13.95 -17.07
CA HIS A 26 7.03 -12.81 -16.97
C HIS A 26 7.93 -12.91 -15.75
N LEU A 27 9.03 -13.66 -15.90
CA LEU A 27 10.08 -13.86 -14.89
C LEU A 27 10.52 -12.58 -14.19
N THR A 28 10.51 -11.44 -14.87
CA THR A 28 10.91 -10.14 -14.28
C THR A 28 10.09 -9.79 -13.05
N LEU A 29 8.84 -10.24 -12.91
CA LEU A 29 8.02 -9.91 -11.73
C LEU A 29 8.57 -10.57 -10.46
N LYS A 30 9.07 -11.81 -10.59
CA LYS A 30 9.79 -12.51 -9.52
C LYS A 30 11.08 -11.79 -9.13
N TYR A 31 11.87 -11.38 -10.12
CA TYR A 31 13.11 -10.62 -9.89
C TYR A 31 12.84 -9.25 -9.26
N LEU A 32 11.76 -8.59 -9.67
CA LEU A 32 11.45 -7.23 -9.25
C LEU A 32 11.01 -7.16 -7.78
N LEU A 33 10.31 -8.18 -7.26
CA LEU A 33 10.04 -8.30 -5.81
C LEU A 33 11.31 -8.53 -4.98
N SER A 34 12.33 -9.19 -5.54
CA SER A 34 13.59 -9.44 -4.84
C SER A 34 14.60 -8.29 -4.91
N LYS A 35 14.41 -7.33 -5.83
CA LYS A 35 15.37 -6.27 -6.09
C LYS A 35 15.14 -5.09 -5.15
N LYS A 36 16.17 -4.69 -4.41
CA LYS A 36 16.12 -3.53 -3.49
C LYS A 36 16.14 -2.18 -4.22
N ASP A 37 16.83 -2.11 -5.36
CA ASP A 37 16.99 -0.87 -6.13
C ASP A 37 16.28 -0.94 -7.48
N ALA A 38 15.12 -0.29 -7.57
CA ALA A 38 14.34 -0.19 -8.80
C ALA A 38 13.93 1.27 -9.08
N LYS A 39 13.47 1.55 -10.30
CA LYS A 39 12.91 2.88 -10.62
C LYS A 39 11.77 3.21 -9.65
N PRO A 40 11.58 4.48 -9.23
CA PRO A 40 10.56 4.86 -8.24
C PRO A 40 9.15 4.34 -8.57
N ARG A 41 8.78 4.34 -9.86
CA ARG A 41 7.49 3.80 -10.33
C ARG A 41 7.34 2.29 -10.09
N LEU A 42 8.42 1.52 -10.26
CA LEU A 42 8.43 0.08 -10.03
C LEU A 42 8.38 -0.25 -8.53
N ILE A 43 9.13 0.48 -7.70
CA ILE A 43 9.09 0.34 -6.23
C ILE A 43 7.66 0.53 -5.73
N ARG A 44 6.94 1.51 -6.27
CA ARG A 44 5.55 1.75 -5.91
C ARG A 44 4.64 0.56 -6.19
N TRP A 45 4.80 -0.10 -7.35
CA TRP A 45 4.07 -1.32 -7.66
C TRP A 45 4.47 -2.49 -6.75
N VAL A 46 5.75 -2.60 -6.39
CA VAL A 46 6.21 -3.60 -5.40
C VAL A 46 5.53 -3.38 -4.06
N LEU A 47 5.50 -2.15 -3.55
CA LEU A 47 4.84 -1.82 -2.28
C LEU A 47 3.35 -2.18 -2.30
N LEU A 48 2.68 -2.03 -3.45
CA LEU A 48 1.28 -2.45 -3.60
C LEU A 48 1.14 -3.98 -3.50
N LEU A 49 2.02 -4.71 -4.18
CA LEU A 49 1.99 -6.16 -4.20
C LEU A 49 2.44 -6.78 -2.87
N LEU A 50 3.27 -6.07 -2.09
CA LEU A 50 3.69 -6.49 -0.74
C LEU A 50 2.56 -6.48 0.28
N GLU A 51 1.45 -5.80 0.01
CA GLU A 51 0.24 -5.86 0.85
C GLU A 51 -0.37 -7.27 0.86
N PHE A 52 -0.12 -8.08 -0.17
CA PHE A 52 -0.75 -9.37 -0.38
C PHE A 52 0.22 -10.54 -0.14
N ASN A 53 -0.31 -11.67 0.34
CA ASN A 53 0.44 -12.91 0.44
C ASN A 53 0.45 -13.65 -0.91
N ILE A 54 1.40 -13.29 -1.78
CA ILE A 54 1.50 -13.77 -3.16
C ILE A 54 2.65 -14.77 -3.32
N ILE A 55 2.38 -15.90 -3.96
CA ILE A 55 3.40 -16.79 -4.53
C ILE A 55 3.40 -16.62 -6.05
N ILE A 56 4.52 -16.18 -6.60
CA ILE A 56 4.71 -16.10 -8.05
C ILE A 56 5.24 -17.44 -8.58
N ARG A 57 4.53 -18.03 -9.54
CA ARG A 57 4.98 -19.18 -10.30
C ARG A 57 5.13 -18.80 -11.76
N ASP A 58 6.27 -19.17 -12.32
CA ASP A 58 6.50 -19.00 -13.75
C ASP A 58 5.67 -20.04 -14.51
N LYS A 59 4.99 -19.61 -15.57
CA LYS A 59 4.23 -20.48 -16.46
C LYS A 59 4.63 -20.15 -17.88
N LYS A 60 5.01 -21.15 -18.68
CA LYS A 60 5.42 -20.92 -20.07
C LYS A 60 4.30 -20.21 -20.83
N GLY A 61 4.63 -19.18 -21.63
CA GLY A 61 3.63 -18.41 -22.39
C GLY A 61 2.73 -19.28 -23.27
N THR A 62 3.26 -20.39 -23.80
CA THR A 62 2.50 -21.38 -24.59
C THR A 62 1.39 -22.09 -23.81
N GLU A 63 1.46 -22.11 -22.47
CA GLU A 63 0.43 -22.68 -21.60
C GLU A 63 -0.49 -21.60 -21.02
N ASN A 64 -0.20 -20.32 -21.28
CA ASN A 64 -0.98 -19.17 -20.83
C ASN A 64 -1.96 -18.67 -21.91
N LEU A 65 -2.44 -19.58 -22.77
CA LEU A 65 -3.28 -19.27 -23.92
C LEU A 65 -4.55 -18.50 -23.56
N ALA A 66 -5.23 -18.86 -22.45
CA ALA A 66 -6.44 -18.16 -22.02
C ALA A 66 -6.16 -16.67 -21.76
N THR A 67 -5.08 -16.37 -21.03
CA THR A 67 -4.69 -14.99 -20.72
C THR A 67 -4.23 -14.24 -21.96
N ASP A 68 -3.43 -14.88 -22.83
CA ASP A 68 -2.94 -14.27 -24.07
C ASP A 68 -4.14 -13.91 -24.98
N ASN A 69 -5.06 -14.85 -25.19
CA ASN A 69 -6.29 -14.64 -25.97
C ASN A 69 -7.14 -13.51 -25.39
N LEU A 70 -7.35 -13.48 -24.07
CA LEU A 70 -8.13 -12.42 -23.41
C LEU A 70 -7.44 -11.04 -23.51
N SER A 71 -6.11 -11.01 -23.43
CA SER A 71 -5.35 -9.77 -23.52
C SER A 71 -5.31 -9.18 -24.93
N ARG A 72 -5.44 -10.04 -25.95
CA ARG A 72 -5.52 -9.67 -27.37
C ARG A 72 -6.94 -9.39 -27.84
N LEU A 73 -7.94 -9.71 -27.03
CA LEU A 73 -9.33 -9.48 -27.38
C LEU A 73 -9.57 -7.97 -27.51
N GLU A 74 -10.02 -7.54 -28.69
CA GLU A 74 -10.32 -6.14 -28.95
C GLU A 74 -11.58 -5.74 -28.18
N ASN A 75 -11.47 -4.68 -27.38
CA ASN A 75 -12.58 -4.20 -26.57
C ASN A 75 -13.31 -3.07 -27.33
N PRO A 76 -14.55 -3.29 -27.82
CA PRO A 76 -15.26 -2.28 -28.63
C PRO A 76 -15.59 -1.00 -27.84
N HIS A 77 -15.48 -1.01 -26.51
CA HIS A 77 -15.74 0.13 -25.64
C HIS A 77 -14.46 0.80 -25.09
N LYS A 78 -13.30 0.57 -25.71
CA LYS A 78 -11.99 1.08 -25.26
C LYS A 78 -12.01 2.59 -24.93
N ASN A 79 -12.70 3.38 -25.75
CA ASN A 79 -12.79 4.83 -25.65
C ASN A 79 -13.54 5.34 -24.40
N VAL A 80 -14.34 4.50 -23.73
CA VAL A 80 -15.11 4.89 -22.53
C VAL A 80 -14.30 4.72 -21.24
N PHE A 81 -13.34 3.78 -21.23
CA PHE A 81 -12.54 3.44 -20.04
C PHE A 81 -11.16 4.11 -19.99
N GLU A 82 -10.64 4.61 -21.11
CA GLU A 82 -9.31 5.26 -21.16
C GLU A 82 -9.24 6.59 -20.37
N ASN A 83 -10.37 7.21 -20.03
CA ASN A 83 -10.40 8.45 -19.24
C ASN A 83 -10.33 8.26 -17.73
N LYS A 84 -10.26 7.02 -17.23
CA LYS A 84 -9.88 6.78 -15.83
C LYS A 84 -8.39 6.48 -15.83
N ASP A 85 -7.58 7.53 -15.80
CA ASP A 85 -6.19 7.44 -15.40
C ASP A 85 -6.13 6.51 -14.19
N ILE A 86 -5.34 5.43 -14.29
CA ILE A 86 -5.12 4.51 -13.17
C ILE A 86 -4.72 5.41 -12.02
N ASN A 87 -5.57 5.50 -10.99
CA ASN A 87 -5.41 6.46 -9.92
C ASN A 87 -4.08 6.16 -9.23
N GLU A 88 -3.03 6.86 -9.66
CA GLU A 88 -1.70 6.75 -9.09
C GLU A 88 -1.67 7.51 -7.74
N ASN A 89 -2.74 7.49 -6.94
CA ASN A 89 -2.67 7.79 -5.50
C ASN A 89 -2.66 6.50 -4.69
N PHE A 90 -1.54 6.29 -3.99
CA PHE A 90 -1.34 5.13 -3.15
C PHE A 90 -2.14 5.37 -1.86
N PRO A 91 -2.91 4.40 -1.35
CA PRO A 91 -3.70 4.61 -0.13
C PRO A 91 -2.82 5.05 1.06
N LEU A 92 -1.56 4.56 1.14
CA LEU A 92 -0.60 4.99 2.15
C LEU A 92 -0.11 6.45 1.98
N LYS A 93 -0.09 7.01 0.76
CA LYS A 93 0.19 8.45 0.58
C LYS A 93 -0.95 9.31 1.15
N THR A 94 -2.17 8.79 1.15
CA THR A 94 -3.34 9.44 1.76
C THR A 94 -3.27 9.38 3.28
N LEU A 95 -2.66 8.35 3.89
CA LEU A 95 -2.45 8.27 5.35
C LEU A 95 -1.61 9.44 5.89
N GLY A 96 -0.56 9.85 5.15
CA GLY A 96 0.21 11.06 5.50
C GLY A 96 -0.56 12.37 5.28
N LYS A 97 -1.70 12.32 4.59
CA LYS A 97 -2.62 13.43 4.32
C LYS A 97 -3.94 13.29 5.07
N ILE A 98 -3.99 12.47 6.12
CA ILE A 98 -4.95 12.72 7.18
C ILE A 98 -4.44 13.97 7.88
N SER A 99 -4.83 15.13 7.35
CA SER A 99 -4.93 16.35 8.12
C SER A 99 -5.94 16.03 9.22
N CYS A 100 -5.45 15.42 10.29
CA CYS A 100 -6.17 15.27 11.53
C CYS A 100 -6.44 16.71 11.96
N ARG A 101 -7.65 17.22 11.66
CA ARG A 101 -8.08 18.58 12.04
C ARG A 101 -7.99 18.79 13.56
N SER A 102 -7.89 17.69 14.31
CA SER A 102 -7.54 17.62 15.72
C SER A 102 -6.39 16.64 15.90
N THR A 103 -5.36 17.03 16.65
CA THR A 103 -4.37 16.09 17.17
C THR A 103 -5.10 14.97 17.93
N PRO A 104 -4.79 13.68 17.71
CA PRO A 104 -5.38 12.60 18.50
C PRO A 104 -5.25 12.89 20.00
N TRP A 105 -6.25 12.52 20.80
CA TRP A 105 -6.29 12.86 22.23
C TRP A 105 -5.08 12.35 23.03
N PHE A 106 -4.37 11.34 22.51
CA PHE A 106 -3.18 10.74 23.10
C PHE A 106 -1.87 11.22 22.46
N ALA A 107 -1.91 12.12 21.47
CA ALA A 107 -0.73 12.53 20.70
C ALA A 107 0.36 13.12 21.60
N ASP A 108 -0.02 13.88 22.62
CA ASP A 108 0.93 14.49 23.56
C ASP A 108 1.64 13.45 24.42
N PHE A 109 0.95 12.38 24.82
CA PHE A 109 1.55 11.27 25.56
C PHE A 109 2.51 10.47 24.68
N ALA A 110 2.11 10.16 23.44
CA ALA A 110 2.95 9.45 22.48
C ALA A 110 4.21 10.26 22.13
N ASN A 111 4.08 11.56 21.91
CA ASN A 111 5.20 12.46 21.63
C ASN A 111 6.17 12.56 22.82
N PHE A 112 5.64 12.60 24.04
CA PHE A 112 6.47 12.56 25.26
C PHE A 112 7.21 11.23 25.38
N HIS A 113 6.54 10.09 25.18
CA HIS A 113 7.19 8.78 25.30
C HIS A 113 8.21 8.50 24.17
N ALA A 114 7.96 9.00 22.96
CA ALA A 114 8.84 8.78 21.81
C ALA A 114 10.11 9.64 21.84
N GLY A 115 10.04 10.87 22.39
CA GLY A 115 11.14 11.83 22.29
C GLY A 115 11.27 12.83 23.44
N ASN A 116 10.60 12.59 24.57
CA ASN A 116 10.53 13.52 25.71
C ASN A 116 10.05 14.93 25.32
N PHE A 117 9.23 15.04 24.27
CA PHE A 117 8.69 16.32 23.81
C PHE A 117 7.62 16.83 24.78
N ILE A 118 7.78 18.07 25.24
CA ILE A 118 6.81 18.76 26.09
C ILE A 118 6.34 20.01 25.34
N ILE A 119 5.02 20.21 25.28
CA ILE A 119 4.42 21.41 24.68
C ILE A 119 4.93 22.66 25.42
N LYS A 120 5.53 23.61 24.69
CA LYS A 120 5.95 24.90 25.23
C LYS A 120 4.72 25.72 25.63
N GLY A 121 4.73 26.27 26.85
CA GLY A 121 3.62 27.08 27.39
C GLY A 121 2.68 26.36 28.37
N MET A 122 2.90 25.07 28.66
CA MET A 122 2.13 24.38 29.71
C MET A 122 2.39 24.95 31.11
N SER A 123 1.31 25.09 31.89
CA SER A 123 1.39 25.44 33.31
C SER A 123 1.98 24.29 34.14
N SER A 124 2.48 24.61 35.35
CA SER A 124 3.04 23.59 36.27
C SER A 124 2.02 22.51 36.65
N GLN A 125 0.74 22.86 36.73
CA GLN A 125 -0.35 21.91 37.01
C GLN A 125 -0.59 20.98 35.82
N GLN A 126 -0.61 21.51 34.59
CA GLN A 126 -0.78 20.72 33.37
C GLN A 126 0.37 19.73 33.16
N LYS A 127 1.62 20.13 33.45
CA LYS A 127 2.78 19.22 33.39
C LYS A 127 2.66 18.07 34.39
N LYS A 128 2.28 18.36 35.64
CA LYS A 128 2.05 17.32 36.65
C LYS A 128 0.96 16.33 36.25
N LYS A 129 -0.12 16.83 35.64
CA LYS A 129 -1.19 15.99 35.10
C LYS A 129 -0.67 15.08 33.98
N LEU A 130 0.06 15.64 33.01
CA LEU A 130 0.64 14.89 31.91
C LEU A 130 1.55 13.76 32.41
N PHE A 131 2.46 14.02 33.36
CA PHE A 131 3.33 12.97 33.91
C PHE A 131 2.57 11.87 34.66
N LYS A 132 1.48 12.23 35.34
CA LYS A 132 0.63 11.26 36.02
C LYS A 132 -0.11 10.38 35.01
N ASP A 133 -0.66 11.00 33.97
CA ASP A 133 -1.44 10.31 32.94
C ASP A 133 -0.53 9.41 32.08
N VAL A 134 0.67 9.87 31.70
CA VAL A 134 1.66 9.03 30.99
C VAL A 134 1.96 7.75 31.78
N LYS A 135 2.26 7.86 33.08
CA LYS A 135 2.54 6.69 33.95
C LYS A 135 1.34 5.77 34.16
N HIS A 136 0.12 6.26 33.91
CA HIS A 136 -1.09 5.47 34.09
C HIS A 136 -1.39 4.64 32.83
N TYR A 137 -1.13 5.19 31.65
CA TYR A 137 -1.42 4.55 30.37
C TYR A 137 -0.22 3.78 29.78
N PHE A 138 1.01 4.11 30.20
CA PHE A 138 2.27 3.51 29.75
C PHE A 138 3.17 3.21 30.96
#